data_AF-A0A0G4K6L2-F1
#
_entry.id   AF-A0A0G4K6L2-F1
#
_cell.length_a   1.000
_cell.length_b   1.000
_cell.length_c   1.000
_cell.angle_alpha   90.00
_cell.angle_beta   90.00
_cell.angle_gamma   90.00
#
_symmetry.space_group_name_H-M   'P 1'
#
loop_
_entity.id
_entity.type
_entity.pdbx_description
1 polymer ?
#
loop_
_entity_poly.entity_id
_entity_poly.type
_entity_poly.pdbx_seq_one_letter_code
_entity_poly.pdbx_strand_id
1 'polypeptide(L)'
;MKDKDKIPNITSENEQEYWLEFKKTLSPCIRTALIIKYSPLVKYVASKIYVNMEFYKHIEFQDLVGFVSFAFMDAIDKYNPNIDINFKTYAIARIKDIIRQELRRLD
;
A
#
# COMPACT_ATOMS: atom_id res chain seq x y z
N MET A 1 -9.21 26.43 -14.11
CA MET A 1 -8.89 24.99 -14.12
C MET A 1 -7.39 24.77 -13.90
N LYS A 2 -6.81 25.03 -12.71
CA LYS A 2 -5.34 24.91 -12.54
C LYS A 2 -4.79 24.21 -11.29
N ASP A 3 -5.61 23.83 -10.30
CA ASP A 3 -5.07 23.17 -9.09
C ASP A 3 -5.48 21.69 -8.91
N LYS A 4 -6.55 21.22 -9.55
CA LYS A 4 -7.07 19.85 -9.33
C LYS A 4 -6.18 18.73 -9.89
N ASP A 5 -5.27 19.06 -10.80
CA ASP A 5 -4.37 18.10 -11.44
C ASP A 5 -2.98 18.02 -10.76
N LYS A 6 -2.74 18.83 -9.72
CA LYS A 6 -1.46 18.83 -9.01
C LYS A 6 -1.41 17.70 -7.97
N ILE A 7 -0.33 16.94 -7.98
CA ILE A 7 -0.05 15.94 -6.94
C ILE A 7 0.25 16.70 -5.62
N PRO A 8 -0.56 16.53 -4.56
CA PRO A 8 -0.34 17.23 -3.31
C PRO A 8 0.90 16.69 -2.58
N ASN A 9 1.52 17.55 -1.76
CA ASN A 9 2.58 17.12 -0.85
C ASN A 9 1.96 16.72 0.51
N ILE A 10 1.99 15.43 0.82
CA ILE A 10 1.36 14.89 2.04
C ILE A 10 2.41 14.73 3.14
N THR A 11 2.30 15.53 4.19
CA THR A 11 3.12 15.47 5.41
C THR A 11 2.36 14.74 6.53
N SER A 12 2.94 14.59 7.72
CA SER A 12 2.23 13.98 8.86
C SER A 12 1.07 14.85 9.36
N GLU A 13 1.15 16.16 9.19
CA GLU A 13 0.17 17.14 9.70
C GLU A 13 -1.11 17.19 8.87
N ASN A 14 -1.00 17.02 7.55
CA ASN A 14 -2.12 17.11 6.61
C ASN A 14 -2.60 15.74 6.09
N GLU A 15 -2.00 14.65 6.56
CA GLU A 15 -2.26 13.29 6.06
C GLU A 15 -3.74 12.91 6.17
N GLN A 16 -4.34 13.19 7.32
CA GLN A 16 -5.72 12.81 7.60
C GLN A 16 -6.70 13.56 6.70
N GLU A 17 -6.44 14.84 6.42
CA GLU A 17 -7.26 15.64 5.51
C GLU A 17 -7.26 15.04 4.09
N TYR A 18 -6.07 14.74 3.55
CA TYR A 18 -5.95 14.14 2.23
C TYR A 18 -6.53 12.73 2.16
N TRP A 19 -6.46 11.94 3.23
CA TRP A 19 -7.16 10.66 3.27
C TRP A 19 -8.68 10.84 3.19
N LEU A 20 -9.24 11.76 3.97
CA LEU A 20 -10.67 12.05 3.95
C LEU A 20 -11.10 12.58 2.59
N GLU A 21 -10.32 13.48 1.98
CA GLU A 21 -10.57 14.02 0.65
C GLU A 21 -10.47 12.92 -0.42
N PHE A 22 -9.45 12.06 -0.34
CA PHE A 22 -9.32 10.93 -1.25
C PHE A 22 -10.53 10.00 -1.18
N LYS A 23 -11.04 9.69 0.02
CA LYS A 23 -12.22 8.82 0.15
C LYS A 23 -13.52 9.47 -0.35
N LYS A 24 -13.60 10.80 -0.36
CA LYS A 24 -14.73 11.54 -0.91
C LYS A 24 -14.66 11.70 -2.42
N THR A 25 -13.47 11.93 -2.97
CA THR A 25 -13.27 12.36 -4.36
C THR A 25 -12.73 11.27 -5.27
N LEU A 26 -12.09 10.24 -4.70
CA LEU A 26 -11.28 9.25 -5.40
C LEU A 26 -10.24 9.89 -6.34
N SER A 27 -9.73 11.08 -5.98
CA SER A 27 -8.80 11.84 -6.81
C SER A 27 -7.54 11.04 -7.16
N PRO A 28 -7.23 10.86 -8.46
CA PRO A 28 -6.01 10.19 -8.89
C PRO A 28 -4.73 10.88 -8.40
N CYS A 29 -4.74 12.21 -8.31
CA CYS A 29 -3.58 12.97 -7.83
C CYS A 29 -3.31 12.71 -6.35
N ILE A 30 -4.37 12.69 -5.51
CA ILE A 30 -4.22 12.37 -4.08
C ILE A 30 -3.80 10.91 -3.89
N ARG A 31 -4.40 9.98 -4.64
CA ARG A 31 -3.98 8.57 -4.66
C ARG A 31 -2.50 8.43 -4.98
N THR A 32 -2.03 9.14 -6.00
CA THR A 32 -0.63 9.13 -6.43
C THR A 32 0.29 9.69 -5.35
N ALA A 33 -0.10 10.80 -4.69
CA ALA A 33 0.65 11.35 -3.57
C ALA A 33 0.78 10.38 -2.39
N LEU A 34 -0.31 9.67 -2.04
CA LEU A 34 -0.31 8.65 -1.00
C LEU A 34 0.60 7.46 -1.37
N ILE A 35 0.54 7.00 -2.61
CA ILE A 35 1.43 5.94 -3.13
C ILE A 35 2.90 6.36 -3.01
N ILE A 36 3.26 7.57 -3.45
CA ILE A 36 4.63 8.08 -3.36
C ILE A 36 5.10 8.11 -1.91
N LYS A 37 4.30 8.70 -1.02
CA LYS A 37 4.59 8.84 0.42
C LYS A 37 4.91 7.51 1.10
N TYR A 38 4.15 6.47 0.81
CA TYR A 38 4.32 5.16 1.46
C TYR A 38 5.08 4.14 0.60
N SER A 39 5.56 4.50 -0.59
CA SER A 39 6.34 3.60 -1.46
C SER A 39 7.54 2.91 -0.76
N PRO A 40 8.25 3.52 0.22
CA PRO A 40 9.31 2.81 0.94
C PRO A 40 8.82 1.59 1.75
N LEU A 41 7.53 1.58 2.11
CA LEU A 41 6.90 0.47 2.84
C LEU A 41 6.86 -0.82 2.01
N VAL A 42 6.68 -0.70 0.70
CA VAL A 42 6.62 -1.85 -0.23
C VAL A 42 7.87 -2.70 -0.11
N LYS A 43 9.05 -2.08 -0.29
CA LYS A 43 10.34 -2.78 -0.22
C LYS A 43 10.59 -3.36 1.18
N TYR A 44 10.26 -2.61 2.23
CA TYR A 44 10.39 -3.08 3.61
C TYR A 44 9.55 -4.35 3.86
N VAL A 45 8.28 -4.34 3.45
CA VAL A 45 7.38 -5.48 3.65
C VAL A 45 7.80 -6.67 2.80
N ALA A 46 8.17 -6.45 1.53
CA ALA A 46 8.67 -7.51 0.65
C ALA A 46 9.91 -8.20 1.25
N SER A 47 10.90 -7.43 1.73
CA SER A 47 12.09 -8.01 2.39
C SER A 47 11.73 -8.80 3.65
N LYS A 48 10.80 -8.30 4.47
CA LYS A 48 10.35 -9.03 5.67
C LYS A 48 9.61 -10.32 5.33
N ILE A 49 8.80 -10.32 4.28
CA ILE A 49 8.10 -11.52 3.84
C ILE A 49 9.11 -12.53 3.27
N TYR A 50 10.01 -12.10 2.40
CA TYR A 50 11.00 -12.95 1.75
C TYR A 50 11.87 -13.71 2.75
N VAL A 51 12.34 -13.04 3.81
CA VAL A 51 13.13 -13.68 4.88
C VAL A 51 12.35 -14.78 5.62
N ASN A 52 11.02 -14.68 5.69
CA ASN A 52 10.17 -15.66 6.37
C ASN A 52 9.57 -16.71 5.41
N MET A 53 9.87 -16.65 4.11
CA MET A 53 9.38 -17.60 3.09
C MET A 53 10.38 -18.74 2.87
N GLU A 54 10.67 -19.53 3.92
CA GLU A 54 11.58 -20.69 3.76
C GLU A 54 10.99 -21.81 2.87
N PHE A 55 9.67 -21.81 2.66
CA PHE A 55 8.93 -22.87 1.96
C PHE A 55 8.58 -22.56 0.49
N TYR A 56 8.63 -21.29 0.06
CA TYR A 56 8.28 -20.86 -1.31
C TYR A 56 9.51 -20.53 -2.15
N LYS A 57 10.48 -21.47 -2.18
CA LYS A 57 11.83 -21.27 -2.73
C LYS A 57 11.89 -20.93 -4.23
N HIS A 58 10.76 -20.98 -4.93
CA HIS A 58 10.68 -20.72 -6.37
C HIS A 58 10.31 -19.27 -6.72
N ILE A 59 9.90 -18.45 -5.76
CA ILE A 59 9.51 -17.06 -6.04
C ILE A 59 10.75 -16.17 -5.93
N GLU A 60 11.09 -15.49 -7.03
CA GLU A 60 12.17 -14.52 -7.01
C GLU A 60 11.77 -13.28 -6.22
N PHE A 61 12.75 -12.62 -5.60
CA PHE A 61 12.50 -11.42 -4.82
C PHE A 61 11.83 -10.30 -5.65
N GLN A 62 12.17 -10.17 -6.94
CA GLN A 62 11.58 -9.17 -7.81
C GLN A 62 10.08 -9.41 -8.04
N ASP A 63 9.67 -10.66 -8.25
CA ASP A 63 8.27 -11.04 -8.40
C ASP A 63 7.49 -10.74 -7.11
N LEU A 64 8.08 -11.06 -5.95
CA LEU A 64 7.49 -10.73 -4.66
C LEU A 64 7.29 -9.22 -4.47
N VAL A 65 8.26 -8.40 -4.88
CA VAL A 65 8.12 -6.94 -4.86
C VAL A 65 6.96 -6.49 -5.76
N GLY A 66 6.78 -7.11 -6.92
CA GLY A 66 5.63 -6.89 -7.80
C GLY A 66 4.31 -7.19 -7.10
N PHE A 67 4.14 -8.39 -6.55
CA PHE A 67 2.93 -8.78 -5.81
C PHE A 67 2.65 -7.85 -4.63
N VAL A 68 3.67 -7.50 -3.85
CA VAL A 68 3.54 -6.57 -2.72
C VAL A 68 3.13 -5.17 -3.18
N SER A 69 3.63 -4.71 -4.33
CA SER A 69 3.25 -3.42 -4.91
C SER A 69 1.77 -3.38 -5.29
N PHE A 70 1.25 -4.44 -5.92
CA PHE A 70 -0.17 -4.54 -6.24
C PHE A 70 -1.04 -4.61 -4.98
N ALA A 71 -0.65 -5.44 -4.00
CA ALA A 71 -1.35 -5.54 -2.72
C ALA A 71 -1.34 -4.22 -1.93
N PHE A 72 -0.25 -3.47 -2.02
CA PHE A 72 -0.13 -2.14 -1.42
C PHE A 72 -1.08 -1.12 -2.08
N MET A 73 -1.18 -1.11 -3.40
CA MET A 73 -2.14 -0.27 -4.12
C MET A 73 -3.59 -0.61 -3.73
N ASP A 74 -3.93 -1.90 -3.63
CA ASP A 74 -5.24 -2.35 -3.12
C ASP A 74 -5.50 -1.85 -1.68
N ALA A 75 -4.46 -1.86 -0.84
CA ALA A 75 -4.56 -1.36 0.52
C ALA A 75 -4.84 0.16 0.56
N ILE A 76 -4.19 0.98 -0.27
CA ILE A 76 -4.49 2.42 -0.40
C ILE A 76 -5.98 2.62 -0.72
N ASP A 77 -6.47 1.89 -1.71
CA ASP A 77 -7.83 2.03 -2.22
C ASP A 77 -8.89 1.61 -1.19
N LYS A 78 -8.59 0.59 -0.37
CA LYS A 78 -9.53 0.04 0.63
C LYS A 78 -9.39 0.60 2.04
N TYR A 79 -8.32 1.34 2.34
CA TYR A 79 -8.12 1.92 3.67
C TYR A 79 -9.30 2.79 4.11
N ASN A 80 -9.67 2.75 5.39
CA ASN A 80 -10.67 3.64 5.96
C ASN A 80 -9.99 4.59 6.95
N PRO A 81 -9.98 5.91 6.71
CA PRO A 81 -9.35 6.86 7.63
C PRO A 81 -10.19 7.20 8.86
N ASN A 82 -11.44 6.71 8.94
CA ASN A 82 -12.34 6.95 10.07
C ASN A 82 -12.22 5.89 11.17
N ILE A 83 -11.38 4.87 11.00
CA ILE A 83 -11.08 3.87 12.04
C ILE A 83 -9.77 4.23 12.74
N ASP A 84 -9.65 3.86 14.01
CA ASP A 84 -8.46 4.15 14.84
C ASP A 84 -7.30 3.19 14.56
N ILE A 85 -6.94 3.06 13.28
CA ILE A 85 -5.79 2.27 12.82
C ILE A 85 -5.09 3.07 11.75
N ASN A 86 -3.83 3.43 11.98
CA ASN A 86 -3.05 4.14 10.97
C ASN A 86 -2.81 3.29 9.71
N PHE A 87 -2.62 3.96 8.58
CA PHE A 87 -2.46 3.29 7.28
C PHE A 87 -1.29 2.30 7.24
N LYS A 88 -0.14 2.62 7.85
CA LYS A 88 1.04 1.72 7.82
C LYS A 88 0.71 0.37 8.46
N THR A 89 0.07 0.39 9.63
CA THR A 89 -0.36 -0.83 10.34
C THR A 89 -1.35 -1.63 9.51
N TYR A 90 -2.38 -0.97 8.97
CA TYR A 90 -3.38 -1.59 8.12
C TYR A 90 -2.76 -2.23 6.85
N ALA A 91 -1.91 -1.49 6.14
CA ALA A 91 -1.29 -1.92 4.89
C ALA A 91 -0.41 -3.16 5.10
N ILE A 92 0.40 -3.21 6.16
CA ILE A 92 1.25 -4.37 6.46
C ILE A 92 0.41 -5.63 6.67
N ALA A 93 -0.67 -5.55 7.46
CA ALA A 93 -1.56 -6.67 7.68
C ALA A 93 -2.23 -7.13 6.37
N ARG A 94 -2.78 -6.18 5.61
CA ARG A 94 -3.47 -6.44 4.34
C ARG A 94 -2.57 -7.10 3.30
N ILE A 95 -1.35 -6.58 3.13
CA ILE A 95 -0.36 -7.13 2.20
C ILE A 95 -0.03 -8.58 2.58
N LYS A 96 0.27 -8.84 3.85
CA LYS A 96 0.57 -10.20 4.33
C LYS A 96 -0.57 -11.17 4.06
N ASP A 97 -1.82 -10.74 4.25
CA ASP A 97 -2.99 -11.59 3.99
C ASP A 97 -3.23 -11.86 2.51
N ILE A 98 -2.97 -10.88 1.63
CA ILE A 98 -3.05 -11.07 0.17
C ILE A 98 -1.95 -12.02 -0.29
N ILE A 99 -0.70 -11.80 0.13
CA ILE A 99 0.42 -12.67 -0.25
C ILE A 99 0.20 -14.09 0.26
N ARG A 100 -0.26 -14.29 1.51
CA ARG A 100 -0.57 -15.63 2.03
C ARG A 100 -1.67 -16.32 1.22
N GLN A 101 -2.66 -15.57 0.72
CA GLN A 101 -3.69 -16.12 -0.15
C GLN A 101 -3.13 -16.53 -1.51
N GLU A 102 -2.29 -15.69 -2.10
CA GLU A 102 -1.72 -15.94 -3.42
C GLU A 102 -0.79 -17.15 -3.42
N LEU A 103 0.04 -17.28 -2.39
CA LEU A 103 0.93 -18.43 -2.22
C LEU A 103 0.16 -19.75 -2.11
N ARG A 104 -0.95 -19.78 -1.36
CA ARG A 104 -1.80 -20.98 -1.25
C ARG A 104 -2.46 -21.41 -2.56
N ARG A 105 -2.50 -20.54 -3.57
CA ARG A 105 -3.02 -20.90 -4.91
C ARG A 105 -1.95 -21.50 -5.82
N LEU A 106 -0.68 -21.27 -5.49
CA LEU A 106 0.46 -21.79 -6.23
C LEU A 106 0.86 -23.19 -5.75
N ASP A 107 0.46 -23.55 -4.53
CA ASP A 107 0.45 -24.92 -3.99
C ASP A 107 -0.71 -25.75 -4.59
#